data_AF-A0A7X1A3B3-F1
#
_entry.id   AF-A0A7X1A3B3-F1
#
_cell.length_a   1.000
_cell.length_b   1.000
_cell.length_c   1.000
_cell.angle_alpha   90.00
_cell.angle_beta   90.00
_cell.angle_gamma   90.00
#
_symmetry.space_group_name_H-M   'P 1'
#
loop_
_entity.id
_entity.type
_entity.pdbx_description
1 polymer ?
#
loop_
_entity_poly.entity_id
_entity_poly.type
_entity_poly.pdbx_seq_one_letter_code
_entity_poly.pdbx_strand_id
1 'polypeptide(L)' 'MSEHKTPESQLRASENWTKKNKERKQYINRRSVAKRFIENDADLEDLEMLLGVIEEKKKRLG' A
#
# COMPACT_ATOMS: atom_id res chain seq x y z
N MET A 1 -15.05 -13.73 -28.62
CA MET A 1 -14.09 -13.24 -27.62
C MET A 1 -13.75 -14.43 -26.73
N SER A 2 -12.53 -14.96 -26.80
CA SER A 2 -12.12 -16.13 -26.00
C SER A 2 -12.03 -15.74 -24.53
N GLU A 3 -12.85 -16.37 -23.68
CA GLU A 3 -12.72 -16.31 -22.23
C GLU A 3 -11.39 -16.96 -21.83
N HIS A 4 -10.36 -16.14 -21.63
CA HIS A 4 -9.13 -16.57 -20.99
C HIS A 4 -9.38 -16.65 -19.48
N LYS A 5 -10.12 -17.69 -19.06
CA LYS A 5 -10.27 -18.04 -17.66
C LYS A 5 -8.90 -18.45 -17.13
N THR A 6 -8.36 -17.68 -16.18
CA THR A 6 -7.10 -18.03 -15.52
C THR A 6 -7.22 -19.45 -14.96
N PRO A 7 -6.34 -20.39 -15.37
CA PRO A 7 -6.36 -21.75 -14.85
C PRO A 7 -6.28 -21.74 -13.33
N GLU A 8 -7.04 -22.61 -12.67
CA GLU A 8 -7.05 -22.67 -11.21
C GLU A 8 -5.65 -22.90 -10.61
N SER A 9 -4.76 -23.57 -11.34
CA SER A 9 -3.36 -23.74 -10.95
C SER A 9 -2.60 -22.42 -10.86
N GLN A 10 -2.86 -21.47 -11.76
CA GLN A 10 -2.27 -20.14 -11.75
C GLN A 10 -2.87 -19.27 -10.63
N LEU A 11 -4.16 -19.44 -10.34
CA LEU A 11 -4.82 -18.79 -9.18
C LEU A 11 -4.19 -19.28 -7.87
N ARG A 12 -4.08 -20.61 -7.68
CA ARG A 12 -3.46 -21.21 -6.49
C ARG A 12 -1.99 -20.79 -6.32
N ALA A 13 -1.22 -20.72 -7.41
CA ALA A 13 0.16 -20.22 -7.37
C ALA A 13 0.23 -18.74 -6.97
N SER A 14 -0.65 -17.90 -7.52
CA SER A 14 -0.74 -16.47 -7.20
C SER A 14 -1.16 -16.24 -5.74
N GLU A 15 -2.10 -17.03 -5.24
CA GLU A 15 -2.55 -17.00 -3.84
C GLU A 15 -1.42 -17.40 -2.88
N ASN A 16 -0.67 -18.45 -3.19
CA ASN A 16 0.45 -18.90 -2.35
C ASN A 16 1.58 -17.87 -2.34
N TRP A 17 1.90 -17.28 -3.48
CA TRP A 17 2.89 -16.19 -3.55
C TRP A 17 2.41 -14.95 -2.79
N THR A 18 1.12 -14.59 -2.91
CA THR A 18 0.51 -13.46 -2.20
C THR A 18 0.50 -13.69 -0.69
N LYS A 19 0.23 -14.91 -0.22
CA LYS A 19 0.30 -15.28 1.20
C LYS A 19 1.72 -15.12 1.74
N LYS A 20 2.73 -15.62 1.01
CA LYS A 20 4.15 -15.51 1.39
C LYS A 20 4.67 -14.06 1.37
N ASN A 21 4.10 -13.20 0.52
CA ASN A 21 4.51 -11.80 0.36
C ASN A 21 3.49 -10.79 0.91
N LYS A 22 2.58 -11.25 1.78
CA LYS A 22 1.44 -10.45 2.26
C LYS A 22 1.89 -9.15 2.89
N GLU A 23 2.90 -9.21 3.75
CA GLU A 23 3.43 -8.05 4.47
C GLU A 23 4.08 -7.03 3.53
N ARG A 24 4.90 -7.49 2.58
CA ARG A 24 5.53 -6.64 1.57
C ARG A 24 4.50 -5.96 0.68
N LYS A 25 3.47 -6.70 0.25
CA LYS A 25 2.34 -6.15 -0.52
C LYS A 25 1.58 -5.10 0.28
N GLN A 26 1.26 -5.41 1.55
CA GLN A 26 0.58 -4.47 2.44
C GLN A 26 1.41 -3.21 2.70
N TYR A 27 2.73 -3.32 2.83
CA TYR A 27 3.62 -2.18 2.94
C TYR A 27 3.56 -1.29 1.70
N ILE A 28 3.71 -1.88 0.50
CA ILE A 28 3.65 -1.14 -0.77
C ILE A 28 2.28 -0.48 -0.94
N ASN A 29 1.19 -1.20 -0.67
CA ASN A 29 -0.16 -0.66 -0.76
C ASN A 29 -0.35 0.54 0.18
N ARG A 30 0.03 0.41 1.45
CA ARG A 30 -0.07 1.51 2.43
C ARG A 30 0.73 2.73 1.97
N ARG A 31 1.95 2.51 1.47
CA ARG A 31 2.80 3.58 0.95
C ARG A 31 2.19 4.29 -0.26
N SER A 32 1.68 3.54 -1.23
CA SER A 32 1.08 4.11 -2.45
C SER A 32 -0.21 4.86 -2.14
N VAL A 33 -1.06 4.33 -1.25
CA VAL A 33 -2.29 5.00 -0.81
C VAL A 33 -1.96 6.31 -0.09
N ALA A 34 -1.02 6.28 0.86
CA ALA A 34 -0.59 7.49 1.56
C ALA A 34 -0.05 8.56 0.60
N LYS A 35 0.78 8.17 -0.38
CA LYS A 35 1.29 9.08 -1.41
C LYS A 35 0.15 9.71 -2.22
N ARG A 36 -0.78 8.89 -2.73
CA ARG A 36 -1.93 9.38 -3.52
C ARG A 36 -2.78 10.36 -2.71
N PHE A 37 -3.06 10.03 -1.46
CA PHE A 37 -3.86 10.87 -0.57
C PHE A 37 -3.22 12.25 -0.42
N ILE A 38 -1.93 12.30 -0.05
CA ILE A 38 -1.18 13.56 0.09
C ILE A 38 -1.16 14.37 -1.22
N GLU A 39 -1.05 13.69 -2.37
CA GLU A 39 -0.94 14.37 -3.67
C GLU A 39 -2.26 14.88 -4.24
N ASN A 40 -3.40 14.25 -3.93
CA ASN A 40 -4.65 14.49 -4.66
C ASN A 40 -5.87 14.76 -3.78
N ASP A 41 -5.88 14.25 -2.54
CA ASP A 41 -7.09 14.23 -1.72
C ASP A 41 -6.96 15.10 -0.44
N ALA A 42 -5.75 15.25 0.11
CA ALA A 42 -5.50 15.92 1.38
C ALA A 42 -5.71 17.44 1.32
N ASP A 43 -6.31 18.00 2.37
CA ASP A 43 -6.40 19.45 2.57
C ASP A 43 -5.25 20.00 3.44
N LEU A 44 -5.26 21.31 3.73
CA LEU A 44 -4.18 21.94 4.50
C LEU A 44 -4.08 21.39 5.93
N GLU A 45 -5.21 21.13 6.59
CA GLU A 45 -5.23 20.61 7.96
C GLU A 45 -4.67 19.18 8.00
N ASP A 46 -5.06 18.35 7.03
CA ASP A 46 -4.51 17.01 6.85
C ASP A 46 -2.98 17.05 6.67
N LEU A 47 -2.48 17.95 5.83
CA LEU A 47 -1.05 18.07 5.58
C LEU A 47 -0.28 18.49 6.84
N GLU A 48 -0.78 19.46 7.61
CA GLU A 48 -0.17 19.90 8.86
C GLU A 48 -0.13 18.78 9.90
N MET A 49 -1.24 18.06 10.06
CA MET A 49 -1.34 16.91 10.96
C MET A 49 -0.37 15.80 10.56
N LEU A 50 -0.32 15.44 9.27
CA LEU A 50 0.60 14.42 8.75
C LEU A 50 2.07 14.81 8.93
N LEU A 51 2.42 16.08 8.76
CA LEU A 51 3.77 16.58 9.02
C LEU A 51 4.17 16.39 10.49
N GLY A 52 3.27 16.66 11.43
CA GLY A 52 3.49 16.40 12.86
C GLY A 52 3.80 14.93 13.15
N VAL A 53 2.99 14.02 12.59
CA VAL A 53 3.18 12.57 12.73
C VAL A 53 4.52 12.12 12.13
N ILE A 54 4.90 12.65 10.97
CA ILE A 54 6.19 12.34 10.33
C ILE A 54 7.36 12.78 11.20
N GLU A 55 7.29 13.98 11.77
CA GLU A 55 8.35 14.53 12.61
C GLU A 55 8.54 13.72 13.89
N GLU A 56 7.45 13.37 14.58
CA GLU A 56 7.51 12.47 15.74
C GLU A 56 8.11 11.10 15.37
N LYS A 57 7.73 10.55 14.22
CA LYS A 57 8.25 9.26 13.78
C LYS A 57 9.75 9.32 13.49
N LYS A 58 10.25 10.39 12.86
CA LYS A 58 11.68 10.61 12.63
C LYS A 58 12.46 10.68 13.94
N LYS A 59 11.95 11.42 14.93
CA LYS A 59 12.56 11.52 16.27
C LYS A 59 12.66 10.19 17.01
N ARG A 60 11.75 9.24 16.75
CA ARG A 60 11.80 7.88 17.34
C ARG A 60 12.72 6.93 16.58
N LEU A 61 13.15 7.28 15.36
CA LEU A 61 13.98 6.44 14.49
C LEU A 61 15.44 6.88 14.46
N GLY A 62 15.71 8.17 14.71
CA GLY A 62 17.06 8.71 14.96
C GLY A 62 17.43 8.65 16.43
#